data_AF-A0A2M7HWA5-F1
#
_entry.id   AF-A0A2M7HWA5-F1
#
_cell.length_a   1.000
_cell.length_b   1.000
_cell.length_c   1.000
_cell.angle_alpha   90.00
_cell.angle_beta   90.00
_cell.angle_gamma   90.00
#
_symmetry.space_group_name_H-M   'P 1'
#
loop_
_entity.id
_entity.type
_entity.pdbx_description
1 polymer ?
#
loop_
_entity_poly.entity_id
_entity_poly.type
_entity_poly.pdbx_seq_one_letter_code
_entity_poly.pdbx_strand_id
1 'polypeptide(L)'
;MSTPIAAQYCADATSQLSFVGKSLHDWKAAKPGQWFIGVIDTAKKSVSLVPVNVFDRSMGHLNGQTLTNTSQQGMNRYASGALGEREGNSIMPDFLRNRPAGMTHHMAVALEAGLSKESSLGFALIKINDDFAQIKTTSTSLNGDKPDFVINHSFSRATALKVSGLVPTGAQMPIQWRDSLVEYLRQGDFCIKNIAISND
;
A
#
# COMPACT_ATOMS: atom_id res chain seq x y z
N MET A 1 0.54 37.73 -3.51
CA MET A 1 0.87 36.38 -3.00
C MET A 1 -0.02 35.41 -3.77
N SER A 2 0.55 34.61 -4.66
CA SER A 2 -0.20 33.57 -5.38
C SER A 2 -0.54 32.45 -4.41
N THR A 3 -1.83 32.19 -4.22
CA THR A 3 -2.30 30.99 -3.51
C THR A 3 -1.67 29.78 -4.19
N PRO A 4 -1.02 28.84 -3.46
CA PRO A 4 -0.53 27.61 -4.07
C PRO A 4 -1.75 26.91 -4.69
N ILE A 5 -1.72 26.65 -5.99
CA ILE A 5 -2.72 25.80 -6.63
C ILE A 5 -2.58 24.45 -5.94
N ALA A 6 -3.60 24.03 -5.18
CA ALA A 6 -3.61 22.72 -4.55
C ALA A 6 -3.35 21.68 -5.64
N ALA A 7 -2.33 20.83 -5.45
CA ALA A 7 -2.04 19.78 -6.42
C ALA A 7 -3.27 18.86 -6.53
N GLN A 8 -3.86 18.82 -7.72
CA GLN A 8 -5.07 18.04 -8.00
C GLN A 8 -4.74 16.70 -8.66
N TYR A 9 -5.65 15.75 -8.52
CA TYR A 9 -5.60 14.47 -9.24
C TYR A 9 -5.43 14.69 -10.74
N CYS A 10 -4.49 13.97 -11.35
CA CYS A 10 -4.29 13.94 -12.79
C CYS A 10 -4.73 12.58 -13.33
N ALA A 11 -5.73 12.57 -14.23
CA ALA A 11 -6.23 11.33 -14.82
C ALA A 11 -5.28 10.69 -15.84
N ASP A 12 -4.37 11.49 -16.41
CA ASP A 12 -3.40 11.09 -17.43
C ASP A 12 -2.30 10.22 -16.81
N ALA A 13 -2.51 8.91 -16.79
CA ALA A 13 -1.57 7.96 -16.20
C ALA A 13 -0.35 7.73 -17.11
N THR A 14 0.81 7.49 -16.50
CA THR A 14 2.06 7.23 -17.22
C THR A 14 2.96 6.32 -16.42
N SER A 15 3.72 5.46 -17.11
CA SER A 15 4.76 4.62 -16.52
C SER A 15 6.11 5.34 -16.34
N GLN A 16 6.23 6.57 -16.86
CA GLN A 16 7.39 7.45 -16.62
C GLN A 16 7.30 8.10 -15.24
N LEU A 17 7.40 7.28 -14.20
CA LEU A 17 7.38 7.74 -12.81
C LEU A 17 8.79 7.95 -12.29
N SER A 18 8.92 8.87 -11.34
CA SER A 18 10.12 9.04 -10.51
C SER A 18 9.91 8.42 -9.14
N PHE A 19 10.97 8.09 -8.40
CA PHE A 19 10.85 7.71 -7.00
C PHE A 19 11.24 8.87 -6.08
N VAL A 20 10.62 8.91 -4.90
CA VAL A 20 10.93 9.87 -3.83
C VAL A 20 11.60 9.15 -2.67
N GLY A 21 12.52 9.83 -1.98
CA GLY A 21 13.18 9.32 -0.78
C GLY A 21 14.07 8.09 -1.06
N LYS A 22 14.00 7.10 -0.18
CA LYS A 22 14.85 5.89 -0.22
C LYS A 22 14.15 4.66 -0.81
N SER A 23 13.01 4.87 -1.47
CA SER A 23 12.12 3.81 -1.99
C SER A 23 12.83 2.66 -2.70
N LEU A 24 13.74 2.98 -3.63
CA LEU A 24 14.49 1.98 -4.39
C LEU A 24 15.48 1.20 -3.52
N HIS A 25 16.23 1.91 -2.67
CA HIS A 25 17.18 1.30 -1.75
C HIS A 25 16.48 0.33 -0.80
N ASP A 26 15.37 0.77 -0.19
CA ASP A 26 14.62 -0.04 0.77
C ASP A 26 14.02 -1.29 0.10
N TRP A 27 13.58 -1.17 -1.17
CA TRP A 27 13.14 -2.32 -1.96
C TRP A 27 14.27 -3.33 -2.23
N LYS A 28 15.43 -2.87 -2.68
CA LYS A 28 16.55 -3.76 -3.01
C LYS A 28 17.13 -4.44 -1.78
N ALA A 29 17.17 -3.75 -0.63
CA ALA A 29 17.64 -4.30 0.64
C ALA A 29 16.64 -5.24 1.33
N ALA A 30 15.37 -5.24 0.92
CA ALA A 30 14.35 -6.02 1.58
C ALA A 30 14.47 -7.52 1.34
N LYS A 31 14.14 -8.27 2.39
CA LYS A 31 14.02 -9.73 2.35
C LYS A 31 12.66 -10.15 1.77
N PRO A 32 12.57 -11.37 1.21
CA PRO A 32 11.29 -12.05 0.95
C PRO A 32 10.34 -11.91 2.15
N GLY A 33 9.07 -11.62 1.91
CA GLY A 33 8.04 -11.35 2.92
C GLY A 33 7.91 -9.90 3.38
N GLN A 34 8.81 -9.00 3.00
CA GLN A 34 8.72 -7.60 3.41
C GLN A 34 7.54 -6.89 2.72
N TRP A 35 6.72 -6.25 3.54
CA TRP A 35 5.64 -5.37 3.12
C TRP A 35 6.09 -3.94 2.93
N PHE A 36 5.46 -3.28 1.98
CA PHE A 36 5.62 -1.87 1.71
C PHE A 36 4.28 -1.18 1.55
N ILE A 37 4.21 0.04 2.04
CA ILE A 37 3.13 0.98 1.75
C ILE A 37 3.65 1.92 0.67
N GLY A 38 2.88 2.02 -0.41
CA GLY A 38 3.20 2.83 -1.56
C GLY A 38 2.19 3.95 -1.77
N VAL A 39 2.67 5.10 -2.23
CA VAL A 39 1.86 6.24 -2.65
C VAL A 39 2.35 6.72 -4.00
N ILE A 40 1.44 6.93 -4.96
CA ILE A 40 1.70 7.63 -6.21
C ILE A 40 1.14 9.04 -6.09
N ASP A 41 1.93 10.06 -6.38
CA ASP A 41 1.43 11.40 -6.68
C ASP A 41 1.18 11.50 -8.19
N THR A 42 -0.10 11.57 -8.56
CA THR A 42 -0.55 11.58 -9.96
C THR A 42 -0.20 12.88 -10.69
N ALA A 43 -0.04 13.99 -9.98
CA ALA A 43 0.33 15.27 -10.56
C ALA A 43 1.85 15.36 -10.78
N LYS A 44 2.63 14.93 -9.77
CA LYS A 44 4.10 14.97 -9.82
C LYS A 44 4.72 13.79 -10.56
N LYS A 45 3.93 12.77 -10.93
CA LYS A 45 4.41 11.51 -11.55
C LYS A 45 5.51 10.88 -10.71
N SER A 46 5.24 10.72 -9.41
CA SER A 46 6.24 10.25 -8.46
C SER A 46 5.69 9.17 -7.53
N VAL A 47 6.54 8.26 -7.08
CA VAL A 47 6.21 7.13 -6.21
C VAL A 47 7.05 7.19 -4.95
N SER A 48 6.39 7.09 -3.80
CA SER A 48 7.04 6.83 -2.52
C SER A 48 6.70 5.42 -2.07
N LEU A 49 7.70 4.65 -1.62
CA LEU A 49 7.56 3.30 -1.12
C LEU A 49 8.28 3.19 0.22
N VAL A 50 7.55 2.76 1.25
CA VAL A 50 8.07 2.73 2.62
C VAL A 50 7.84 1.34 3.22
N PRO A 51 8.87 0.70 3.79
CA PRO A 51 8.69 -0.60 4.43
C PRO A 51 7.81 -0.47 5.67
N VAL A 52 6.91 -1.42 5.87
CA VAL A 52 5.95 -1.42 6.98
C VAL A 52 6.01 -2.74 7.73
N ASN A 53 5.70 -2.71 9.03
CA ASN A 53 5.26 -3.93 9.72
C ASN A 53 3.75 -3.97 9.65
N VAL A 54 3.17 -5.01 9.05
CA VAL A 54 1.70 -5.17 9.11
C VAL A 54 1.26 -5.72 10.47
N PHE A 55 2.21 -6.12 11.32
CA PHE A 55 1.98 -6.40 12.74
C PHE A 55 2.04 -5.08 13.53
N ASP A 56 0.95 -4.33 13.49
CA ASP A 56 0.82 -3.07 14.23
C ASP A 56 0.73 -3.37 15.74
N ARG A 57 1.90 -3.33 16.40
CA ARG A 57 2.19 -2.97 17.81
C ARG A 57 1.44 -3.63 18.98
N SER A 58 0.41 -4.47 18.81
CA SER A 58 -0.26 -5.09 19.98
C SER A 58 0.29 -6.45 20.40
N MET A 59 1.04 -7.19 19.58
CA MET A 59 1.51 -8.54 19.94
C MET A 59 2.77 -8.90 19.16
N GLY A 60 3.95 -8.91 19.78
CA GLY A 60 5.22 -9.37 19.17
C GLY A 60 5.23 -10.84 18.70
N HIS A 61 4.08 -11.50 18.61
CA HIS A 61 3.89 -12.82 18.05
C HIS A 61 2.66 -12.83 17.14
N LEU A 62 2.85 -13.32 15.91
CA LEU A 62 1.79 -13.86 15.06
C LEU A 62 1.01 -14.93 15.85
N ASN A 63 -0.12 -14.56 16.45
CA ASN A 63 -0.96 -15.55 17.10
C ASN A 63 -1.65 -16.42 16.04
N GLY A 64 -2.05 -17.64 16.41
CA GLY A 64 -2.68 -18.59 15.47
C GLY A 64 -3.87 -18.02 14.72
N GLN A 65 -4.60 -17.07 15.32
CA GLN A 65 -5.74 -16.40 14.67
C GLN A 65 -5.32 -15.42 13.57
N THR A 66 -4.18 -14.75 13.72
CA THR A 66 -3.62 -13.85 12.69
C THR A 66 -2.99 -14.65 11.55
N LEU A 67 -2.33 -15.77 11.87
CA LEU A 67 -1.80 -16.72 10.88
C LEU A 67 -2.91 -17.40 10.06
N THR A 68 -4.07 -17.63 10.66
CA THR A 68 -5.22 -18.32 10.03
C THR A 68 -6.33 -17.38 9.56
N ASN A 69 -6.12 -16.06 9.65
CA ASN A 69 -7.09 -15.04 9.22
C ASN A 69 -8.46 -15.13 9.94
N THR A 70 -8.47 -15.39 11.25
CA THR A 70 -9.69 -15.55 12.08
C THR A 70 -9.82 -14.52 13.22
N SER A 71 -8.94 -13.51 13.27
CA SER A 71 -8.97 -12.47 14.32
C SER A 71 -10.19 -11.53 14.21
N GLN A 72 -10.86 -11.30 15.34
CA GLN A 72 -11.99 -10.35 15.46
C GLN A 72 -11.56 -8.93 15.89
N GLN A 73 -10.31 -8.74 16.32
CA GLN A 73 -9.76 -7.42 16.67
C GLN A 73 -9.27 -6.75 15.38
N GLY A 74 -9.87 -5.60 15.05
CA GLY A 74 -9.79 -4.91 13.76
C GLY A 74 -8.47 -5.04 12.97
N MET A 75 -8.61 -5.54 11.73
CA MET A 75 -7.68 -5.43 10.59
C MET A 75 -6.18 -5.57 10.88
N ASN A 76 -5.70 -6.77 11.24
CA ASN A 76 -4.35 -7.18 10.86
C ASN A 76 -4.42 -7.92 9.53
N ARG A 77 -4.04 -7.16 8.51
CA ARG A 77 -4.17 -7.44 7.09
C ARG A 77 -3.05 -8.39 6.63
N TYR A 78 -3.45 -9.42 5.88
CA TYR A 78 -2.66 -10.19 4.91
C TYR A 78 -1.31 -10.75 5.40
N ALA A 79 -1.29 -12.03 5.74
CA ALA A 79 -0.13 -12.85 5.42
C ALA A 79 -0.25 -13.22 3.93
N SER A 80 0.63 -12.74 3.07
CA SER A 80 0.82 -13.31 1.72
C SER A 80 1.33 -14.75 1.77
N GLY A 81 1.78 -15.22 2.94
CA GLY A 81 2.42 -16.52 3.12
C GLY A 81 3.89 -16.49 2.72
N ALA A 82 4.44 -15.32 2.40
CA ALA A 82 5.85 -15.16 2.07
C ALA A 82 6.75 -15.37 3.30
N LEU A 83 7.87 -16.05 3.09
CA LEU A 83 8.73 -16.59 4.15
C LEU A 83 9.11 -15.59 5.25
N GLY A 84 9.45 -14.34 4.92
CA GLY A 84 9.84 -13.34 5.92
C GLY A 84 8.69 -12.72 6.71
N GLU A 85 7.43 -12.91 6.33
CA GLU A 85 6.29 -12.49 7.16
C GLU A 85 6.27 -13.26 8.48
N ARG A 86 6.61 -14.57 8.43
CA ARG A 86 6.66 -15.45 9.60
C ARG A 86 7.71 -14.99 10.63
N GLU A 87 8.74 -14.31 10.16
CA GLU A 87 9.88 -13.89 10.97
C GLU A 87 9.68 -12.51 11.61
N GLY A 88 8.62 -11.78 11.25
CA GLY A 88 8.22 -10.53 11.93
C GLY A 88 9.26 -9.39 11.91
N ASN A 89 10.33 -9.54 11.13
CA ASN A 89 11.42 -8.57 11.05
C ASN A 89 10.92 -7.33 10.28
N SER A 90 10.72 -6.23 10.99
CA SER A 90 10.29 -4.98 10.35
C SER A 90 11.28 -3.85 10.55
N ILE A 91 11.63 -3.24 9.43
CA ILE A 91 12.40 -2.00 9.34
C ILE A 91 11.49 -0.76 9.30
N MET A 92 10.24 -0.87 9.78
CA MET A 92 9.27 0.23 9.72
C MET A 92 9.85 1.50 10.35
N PRO A 93 9.89 2.62 9.59
CA PRO A 93 10.51 3.85 10.04
C PRO A 93 9.69 4.52 11.16
N ASP A 94 10.37 5.35 11.95
CA ASP A 94 9.79 5.92 13.16
C ASP A 94 8.60 6.83 12.90
N PHE A 95 8.57 7.57 11.78
CA PHE A 95 7.42 8.43 11.44
C PHE A 95 6.14 7.61 11.23
N LEU A 96 6.26 6.44 10.59
CA LEU A 96 5.13 5.58 10.29
C LEU A 96 4.68 4.80 11.53
N ARG A 97 5.66 4.41 12.33
CA ARG A 97 5.50 3.74 13.61
C ARG A 97 4.80 4.63 14.63
N ASN A 98 5.18 5.90 14.71
CA ASN A 98 4.67 6.87 15.68
C ASN A 98 3.61 7.82 15.09
N ARG A 99 2.99 7.41 13.97
CA ARG A 99 1.92 8.19 13.34
C ARG A 99 0.77 8.43 14.33
N PRO A 100 0.06 9.58 14.23
CA PRO A 100 -1.09 9.85 15.08
C PRO A 100 -2.18 8.78 14.98
N ALA A 101 -2.88 8.54 16.08
CA ALA A 101 -4.04 7.66 16.10
C ALA A 101 -5.09 8.13 15.07
N GLY A 102 -5.65 7.20 14.30
CA GLY A 102 -6.59 7.50 13.22
C GLY A 102 -5.94 7.88 11.88
N MET A 103 -4.62 8.13 11.83
CA MET A 103 -3.91 8.32 10.57
C MET A 103 -3.61 6.96 9.90
N THR A 104 -4.02 6.81 8.64
CA THR A 104 -3.70 5.62 7.85
C THR A 104 -2.24 5.61 7.43
N HIS A 105 -1.68 4.42 7.19
CA HIS A 105 -0.31 4.29 6.69
C HIS A 105 -0.09 5.04 5.37
N HIS A 106 -1.03 4.93 4.43
CA HIS A 106 -0.97 5.65 3.15
C HIS A 106 -0.90 7.17 3.34
N MET A 107 -1.70 7.72 4.27
CA MET A 107 -1.67 9.17 4.56
C MET A 107 -0.34 9.59 5.18
N ALA A 108 0.16 8.82 6.15
CA ALA A 108 1.45 9.10 6.77
C ALA A 108 2.60 9.11 5.75
N VAL A 109 2.61 8.13 4.82
CA VAL A 109 3.61 8.06 3.75
C VAL A 109 3.48 9.23 2.76
N ALA A 110 2.26 9.64 2.41
CA ALA A 110 2.03 10.79 1.53
C ALA A 110 2.58 12.08 2.16
N LEU A 111 2.23 12.34 3.43
CA LEU A 111 2.67 13.53 4.16
C LEU A 111 4.19 13.58 4.35
N GLU A 112 4.81 12.46 4.73
CA GLU A 112 6.26 12.36 4.89
C GLU A 112 7.00 12.64 3.57
N ALA A 113 6.44 12.18 2.45
CA ALA A 113 7.01 12.43 1.13
C ALA A 113 6.67 13.82 0.54
N GLY A 114 5.97 14.69 1.29
CA GLY A 114 5.56 16.01 0.82
C GLY A 114 4.56 15.97 -0.35
N LEU A 115 3.73 14.91 -0.40
CA LEU A 115 2.70 14.69 -1.41
C LEU A 115 1.33 15.13 -0.88
N SER A 116 0.46 15.65 -1.75
CA SER A 116 -0.89 16.05 -1.34
C SER A 116 -1.83 14.83 -1.38
N LYS A 117 -2.82 14.81 -0.48
CA LYS A 117 -3.87 13.77 -0.52
C LYS A 117 -4.65 13.82 -1.83
N GLU A 118 -4.90 15.03 -2.32
CA GLU A 118 -5.77 15.34 -3.44
C GLU A 118 -5.19 14.83 -4.77
N SER A 119 -3.87 14.73 -4.91
CA SER A 119 -3.22 14.12 -6.07
C SER A 119 -2.77 12.68 -5.84
N SER A 120 -2.85 12.17 -4.61
CA SER A 120 -2.26 10.88 -4.25
C SER A 120 -3.19 9.68 -4.40
N LEU A 121 -2.61 8.54 -4.79
CA LEU A 121 -3.21 7.22 -4.82
C LEU A 121 -2.39 6.26 -3.94
N GLY A 122 -3.05 5.41 -3.16
CA GLY A 122 -2.40 4.44 -2.28
C GLY A 122 -2.39 3.01 -2.84
N PHE A 123 -1.29 2.30 -2.59
CA PHE A 123 -1.14 0.87 -2.86
C PHE A 123 -0.27 0.20 -1.78
N ALA A 124 -0.21 -1.13 -1.78
CA ALA A 124 0.74 -1.90 -0.99
C ALA A 124 1.48 -2.88 -1.91
N LEU A 125 2.74 -3.14 -1.60
CA LEU A 125 3.60 -4.05 -2.35
C LEU A 125 4.24 -5.04 -1.39
N ILE A 126 4.31 -6.29 -1.80
CA ILE A 126 4.85 -7.39 -0.98
C ILE A 126 5.95 -8.05 -1.79
N LYS A 127 7.17 -8.06 -1.26
CA LYS A 127 8.28 -8.76 -1.89
C LYS A 127 8.13 -10.25 -1.61
N ILE A 128 7.82 -11.08 -2.61
CA ILE A 128 7.73 -12.54 -2.41
C ILE A 128 9.11 -13.16 -2.56
N ASN A 129 9.86 -12.72 -3.57
CA ASN A 129 11.28 -12.99 -3.76
C ASN A 129 11.89 -11.86 -4.63
N ASP A 130 13.12 -12.04 -5.12
CA ASP A 130 13.79 -11.01 -5.93
C ASP A 130 13.17 -10.79 -7.32
N ASP A 131 12.41 -11.77 -7.82
CA ASP A 131 11.80 -11.75 -9.16
C ASP A 131 10.28 -11.60 -9.13
N PHE A 132 9.64 -11.74 -7.97
CA PHE A 132 8.19 -11.78 -7.83
C PHE A 132 7.71 -10.89 -6.68
N ALA A 133 6.71 -10.06 -6.98
CA ALA A 133 5.98 -9.28 -6.00
C ALA A 133 4.47 -9.43 -6.16
N GLN A 134 3.75 -9.22 -5.05
CA GLN A 134 2.30 -9.04 -5.08
C GLN A 134 1.96 -7.58 -4.79
N ILE A 135 1.08 -6.99 -5.59
CA ILE A 135 0.59 -5.63 -5.39
C ILE A 135 -0.89 -5.63 -5.01
N LYS A 136 -1.27 -4.76 -4.08
CA LYS A 136 -2.65 -4.46 -3.70
C LYS A 136 -2.92 -2.99 -3.95
N THR A 137 -3.90 -2.69 -4.78
CA THR A 137 -4.20 -1.30 -5.19
C THR A 137 -5.32 -0.64 -4.39
N THR A 138 -5.64 -1.20 -3.23
CA THR A 138 -6.74 -0.73 -2.39
C THR A 138 -6.26 0.30 -1.38
N SER A 139 -6.89 1.47 -1.33
CA SER A 139 -6.68 2.46 -0.26
C SER A 139 -7.97 3.21 0.05
N THR A 140 -8.48 3.06 1.27
CA THR A 140 -9.67 3.77 1.74
C THR A 140 -9.40 5.24 2.05
N SER A 141 -8.15 5.65 2.24
CA SER A 141 -7.78 7.03 2.58
C SER A 141 -7.36 7.89 1.40
N LEU A 142 -6.86 7.27 0.31
CA LEU A 142 -6.32 8.01 -0.84
C LEU A 142 -7.06 7.75 -2.15
N ASN A 143 -7.72 6.60 -2.33
CA ASN A 143 -8.34 6.29 -3.62
C ASN A 143 -9.84 6.64 -3.67
N GLY A 144 -10.51 6.66 -2.52
CA GLY A 144 -11.97 6.73 -2.43
C GLY A 144 -12.62 8.07 -2.80
N ASP A 145 -11.82 9.09 -3.09
CA ASP A 145 -12.25 10.42 -3.53
C ASP A 145 -11.83 10.73 -4.98
N LYS A 146 -11.26 9.75 -5.70
CA LYS A 146 -10.76 9.92 -7.06
C LYS A 146 -11.82 9.56 -8.10
N PRO A 147 -11.90 10.25 -9.25
CA PRO A 147 -12.78 9.83 -10.34
C PRO A 147 -12.56 8.36 -10.71
N ASP A 148 -13.64 7.67 -11.04
CA ASP A 148 -13.63 6.27 -11.52
C ASP A 148 -13.04 5.24 -10.54
N PHE A 149 -12.93 5.58 -9.25
CA PHE A 149 -12.59 4.59 -8.24
C PHE A 149 -13.67 3.51 -8.17
N VAL A 150 -13.24 2.26 -8.09
CA VAL A 150 -14.14 1.12 -7.90
C VAL A 150 -14.04 0.67 -6.45
N ILE A 151 -15.19 0.48 -5.81
CA ILE A 151 -15.24 -0.15 -4.50
C ILE A 151 -15.18 -1.66 -4.73
N ASN A 152 -14.12 -2.31 -4.25
CA ASN A 152 -14.13 -3.76 -4.17
C ASN A 152 -14.65 -4.22 -2.82
N HIS A 153 -15.55 -5.20 -2.85
CA HIS A 153 -16.09 -5.85 -1.67
C HIS A 153 -15.30 -7.13 -1.44
N SER A 154 -14.59 -7.19 -0.32
CA SER A 154 -13.85 -8.40 0.02
C SER A 154 -14.81 -9.43 0.63
N PHE A 155 -15.20 -10.41 -0.19
CA PHE A 155 -16.14 -11.46 0.22
C PHE A 155 -15.58 -12.31 1.37
N SER A 156 -14.28 -12.59 1.36
CA SER A 156 -13.59 -13.28 2.46
C SER A 156 -13.62 -12.50 3.77
N ARG A 157 -13.54 -11.16 3.72
CA ARG A 157 -13.71 -10.30 4.91
C ARG A 157 -15.15 -10.26 5.39
N ALA A 158 -16.13 -10.30 4.48
CA ALA A 158 -17.55 -10.29 4.81
C ALA A 158 -17.96 -11.57 5.54
N THR A 159 -17.37 -12.71 5.15
CA THR A 159 -17.65 -14.00 5.77
C THR A 159 -16.86 -14.23 7.06
N ALA A 160 -15.62 -13.73 7.18
CA ALA A 160 -14.82 -13.84 8.39
C ALA A 160 -15.29 -12.91 9.53
N LEU A 161 -15.83 -11.74 9.20
CA LEU A 161 -16.32 -10.77 10.17
C LEU A 161 -17.85 -10.84 10.23
N LYS A 162 -18.38 -11.68 11.13
CA LYS A 162 -19.81 -11.83 11.40
C LYS A 162 -20.37 -10.64 12.20
N VAL A 163 -20.20 -9.42 11.67
CA VAL A 163 -20.65 -8.17 12.30
C VAL A 163 -21.70 -7.52 11.41
N SER A 164 -22.91 -7.30 11.97
CA SER A 164 -23.98 -6.60 11.26
C SER A 164 -23.54 -5.19 10.88
N GLY A 165 -23.80 -4.78 9.63
CA GLY A 165 -23.48 -3.44 9.11
C GLY A 165 -22.04 -3.23 8.64
N LEU A 166 -21.16 -4.23 8.76
CA LEU A 166 -19.81 -4.14 8.19
C LEU A 166 -19.86 -4.39 6.67
N VAL A 167 -19.54 -3.37 5.89
CA VAL A 167 -19.28 -3.52 4.46
C VAL A 167 -17.76 -3.49 4.27
N PRO A 168 -17.08 -4.64 4.09
CA PRO A 168 -15.64 -4.67 3.88
C PRO A 168 -15.32 -4.14 2.49
N THR A 169 -15.25 -2.82 2.40
CA THR A 169 -14.96 -2.09 1.18
C THR A 169 -13.51 -1.66 1.16
N GLY A 170 -12.99 -1.48 -0.05
CA GLY A 170 -11.82 -0.67 -0.26
C GLY A 170 -11.84 -0.07 -1.66
N ALA A 171 -11.50 1.22 -1.74
CA ALA A 171 -11.42 1.92 -3.00
C ALA A 171 -10.16 1.48 -3.77
N GLN A 172 -10.38 0.92 -4.95
CA GLN A 172 -9.33 0.55 -5.87
C GLN A 172 -8.72 1.77 -6.53
N MET A 173 -7.43 1.69 -6.79
CA MET A 173 -6.74 2.61 -7.68
C MET A 173 -7.40 2.55 -9.07
N PRO A 174 -7.63 3.70 -9.74
CA PRO A 174 -8.09 3.73 -11.12
C PRO A 174 -7.22 2.85 -12.03
N ILE A 175 -7.86 2.11 -12.94
CA ILE A 175 -7.21 1.04 -13.71
C ILE A 175 -5.99 1.52 -14.50
N GLN A 176 -6.09 2.70 -15.13
CA GLN A 176 -4.98 3.30 -15.90
C GLN A 176 -3.74 3.57 -15.03
N TRP A 177 -3.94 4.01 -13.79
CA TRP A 177 -2.86 4.28 -12.84
C TRP A 177 -2.27 3.00 -12.26
N ARG A 178 -3.11 1.99 -12.01
CA ARG A 178 -2.64 0.66 -11.62
C ARG A 178 -1.72 0.07 -12.69
N ASP A 179 -2.17 0.07 -13.95
CA ASP A 179 -1.43 -0.55 -15.03
C ASP A 179 -0.12 0.20 -15.30
N SER A 180 -0.16 1.54 -15.25
CA SER A 180 1.04 2.39 -15.33
C SER A 180 2.04 2.13 -14.19
N LEU A 181 1.56 1.98 -12.95
CA LEU A 181 2.42 1.64 -11.81
C LEU A 181 3.06 0.27 -11.98
N VAL A 182 2.30 -0.73 -12.42
CA VAL A 182 2.81 -2.09 -12.64
C VAL A 182 3.88 -2.09 -13.73
N GLU A 183 3.67 -1.34 -14.81
CA GLU A 183 4.66 -1.19 -15.86
C GLU A 183 5.93 -0.51 -15.35
N TYR A 184 5.80 0.61 -14.61
CA TYR A 184 6.93 1.29 -13.98
C TYR A 184 7.75 0.36 -13.07
N LEU A 185 7.09 -0.41 -12.20
CA LEU A 185 7.75 -1.33 -11.28
C LEU A 185 8.47 -2.49 -12.01
N ARG A 186 7.99 -2.89 -13.19
CA ARG A 186 8.61 -3.91 -14.04
C ARG A 186 9.82 -3.38 -14.82
N GLN A 187 9.62 -2.25 -15.51
CA GLN A 187 10.54 -1.74 -16.53
C GLN A 187 11.55 -0.72 -15.98
N GLY A 188 11.30 -0.14 -14.81
CA GLY A 188 12.19 0.82 -14.15
C GLY A 188 13.21 0.17 -13.21
N ASP A 189 13.85 0.99 -12.37
CA ASP A 189 14.96 0.60 -11.48
C ASP A 189 14.60 -0.50 -10.45
N PHE A 190 13.31 -0.65 -10.14
CA PHE A 190 12.81 -1.71 -9.27
C PHE A 190 13.03 -3.11 -9.88
N CYS A 191 12.94 -3.23 -11.21
CA CYS A 191 13.14 -4.44 -12.02
C CYS A 191 12.38 -5.69 -11.51
N ILE A 192 11.12 -5.52 -11.09
CA ILE A 192 10.33 -6.65 -10.59
C ILE A 192 9.79 -7.44 -11.78
N LYS A 193 10.38 -8.60 -12.10
CA LYS A 193 10.03 -9.38 -13.30
C LYS A 193 8.56 -9.78 -13.34
N ASN A 194 8.03 -10.25 -12.21
CA ASN A 194 6.68 -10.76 -12.10
C ASN A 194 5.92 -10.00 -11.01
N ILE A 195 4.77 -9.43 -11.39
CA ILE A 195 3.89 -8.74 -10.45
C ILE A 195 2.50 -9.34 -10.56
N ALA A 196 2.00 -9.90 -9.45
CA ALA A 196 0.62 -10.35 -9.31
C ALA A 196 -0.23 -9.24 -8.67
N ILE A 197 -1.31 -8.85 -9.36
CA ILE A 197 -2.27 -7.86 -8.87
C ILE A 197 -3.33 -8.59 -8.03
N SER A 198 -3.50 -8.17 -6.79
CA SER A 198 -4.49 -8.69 -5.86
C SER A 198 -5.59 -7.68 -5.64
N ASN A 199 -6.82 -8.07 -5.96
CA ASN A 199 -8.02 -7.24 -5.77
C ASN A 199 -8.64 -7.42 -4.37
N ASP A 200 -8.19 -8.41 -3.58
CA ASP A 200 -8.73 -8.82 -2.27
C ASP A 200 -8.17 -8.07 -1.06
#